data_AF-A0A845YZE9-F1
#
_entry.id   AF-A0A845YZE9-F1
#
_cell.length_a   1.000
_cell.length_b   1.000
_cell.length_c   1.000
_cell.angle_alpha   90.00
_cell.angle_beta   90.00
_cell.angle_gamma   90.00
#
_symmetry.space_group_name_H-M   'P 1'
#
loop_
_entity.id
_entity.type
_entity.pdbx_description
1 polymer ?
#
loop_
_entity_poly.entity_id
_entity_poly.type
_entity_poly.pdbx_seq_one_letter_code
_entity_poly.pdbx_strand_id
1 'polypeptide(L)'
;DVEISQKDAEISQKDTEISQKDAEISQKDTEISQKDAEISQKDAEIKQALLLAIEMGLKLKFGDEFVGMLSEISEINDVKLLERIVSQIPLISSADELRKIYSE
;
A
#
# COMPACT_ATOMS: atom_id res chain seq x y z
N ASP A 1 -55.80 22.13 -5.81
CA ASP A 1 -55.08 22.06 -7.10
C ASP A 1 -53.81 22.90 -7.16
N VAL A 2 -53.85 24.23 -7.00
CA VAL A 2 -52.64 25.08 -7.12
C VAL A 2 -51.56 24.74 -6.07
N GLU A 3 -51.94 24.55 -4.81
CA GLU A 3 -51.00 24.22 -3.73
C GLU A 3 -50.33 22.85 -3.92
N ILE A 4 -51.06 21.88 -4.50
CA ILE A 4 -50.53 20.54 -4.83
C ILE A 4 -49.50 20.67 -5.96
N SER A 5 -49.83 21.43 -7.01
CA SER A 5 -48.92 21.66 -8.14
C SER A 5 -47.61 22.35 -7.72
N GLN A 6 -47.67 23.24 -6.73
CA GLN A 6 -46.48 23.89 -6.17
C GLN A 6 -45.60 22.89 -5.39
N LYS A 7 -46.22 22.02 -4.59
CA LYS A 7 -45.50 20.95 -3.87
C LYS A 7 -44.85 19.95 -4.82
N ASP A 8 -45.53 19.56 -5.89
CA ASP A 8 -44.97 18.66 -6.91
C ASP A 8 -43.75 19.28 -7.61
N ALA A 9 -43.80 20.58 -7.91
CA ALA A 9 -42.66 21.30 -8.49
C ALA A 9 -41.47 21.38 -7.52
N GLU A 10 -41.71 21.61 -6.23
CA GLU A 10 -40.66 21.63 -5.20
C GLU A 10 -40.03 20.24 -5.01
N ILE A 11 -40.84 19.17 -5.03
CA ILE A 11 -40.36 17.78 -4.97
C ILE A 11 -39.47 17.48 -6.19
N SER A 12 -39.92 17.82 -7.40
CA SER A 12 -39.14 17.60 -8.63
C SER A 12 -37.79 18.34 -8.62
N GLN A 13 -37.74 19.54 -8.04
CA GLN A 13 -36.48 20.26 -7.85
C GLN A 13 -35.55 19.54 -6.88
N LYS A 14 -36.07 19.06 -5.74
CA LYS A 14 -35.28 18.29 -4.77
C LYS A 14 -34.77 16.98 -5.35
N ASP A 15 -35.58 16.27 -6.12
CA ASP A 15 -35.18 15.03 -6.79
C ASP A 15 -34.04 15.28 -7.79
N THR A 16 -34.08 16.42 -8.49
CA THR A 16 -33.00 16.84 -9.39
C THR A 16 -31.72 17.14 -8.61
N GLU A 17 -31.81 17.87 -7.49
CA GLU A 17 -30.66 18.17 -6.63
C GLU A 17 -30.06 16.90 -6.02
N ILE A 18 -30.88 15.96 -5.58
CA ILE A 18 -30.45 14.64 -5.08
C ILE A 18 -29.69 13.89 -6.18
N SER A 19 -30.27 13.81 -7.38
CA SER A 19 -29.64 13.12 -8.52
C SER A 19 -28.28 13.72 -8.89
N GLN A 20 -28.13 15.05 -8.77
CA GLN A 20 -26.84 15.72 -8.98
C GLN A 20 -25.81 15.36 -7.91
N LYS A 21 -26.22 15.33 -6.63
CA LYS A 21 -25.35 14.92 -5.52
C LYS A 21 -24.93 13.46 -5.62
N ASP A 22 -25.84 12.58 -6.03
CA ASP A 22 -25.53 11.16 -6.24
C ASP A 22 -24.49 10.97 -7.36
N ALA A 23 -24.60 11.76 -8.44
CA ALA A 23 -23.60 11.76 -9.50
C ALA A 23 -22.23 12.26 -9.02
N GLU A 24 -22.19 13.31 -8.19
CA GLU A 24 -20.95 13.82 -7.60
C GLU A 24 -20.30 12.81 -6.64
N ILE A 25 -21.11 12.12 -5.82
CA ILE A 25 -20.63 11.05 -4.93
C ILE A 25 -20.01 9.92 -5.75
N SER A 26 -20.70 9.46 -6.80
CA SER A 26 -20.19 8.39 -7.67
C SER A 26 -18.85 8.76 -8.36
N GLN A 27 -18.67 10.04 -8.73
CA GLN A 27 -17.40 10.52 -9.25
C GLN A 27 -16.29 10.48 -8.19
N LYS A 28 -16.58 10.90 -6.96
CA LYS A 28 -15.62 10.85 -5.84
C LYS A 28 -15.23 9.42 -5.47
N ASP A 29 -16.18 8.49 -5.46
CA ASP A 29 -15.91 7.07 -5.20
C ASP A 29 -14.97 6.48 -6.27
N THR A 30 -15.13 6.90 -7.52
CA THR A 30 -14.24 6.50 -8.62
C THR A 30 -12.82 7.05 -8.41
N GLU A 31 -12.69 8.32 -8.00
CA GLU A 31 -11.38 8.94 -7.73
C GLU A 31 -10.68 8.28 -6.53
N ILE A 32 -11.41 7.95 -5.47
CA ILE A 32 -10.88 7.23 -4.30
C ILE A 32 -10.34 5.87 -4.72
N SER A 33 -11.13 5.11 -5.51
CA SER A 33 -10.71 3.78 -6.00
C SER A 33 -9.43 3.84 -6.84
N GLN A 34 -9.25 4.90 -7.63
CA GLN A 34 -8.02 5.12 -8.40
C GLN A 34 -6.82 5.41 -7.49
N LYS A 35 -7.00 6.24 -6.45
CA LYS A 35 -5.94 6.53 -5.47
C LYS A 35 -5.55 5.30 -4.66
N ASP A 36 -6.52 4.48 -4.26
CA ASP A 36 -6.24 3.24 -3.54
C ASP A 36 -5.41 2.25 -4.39
N ALA A 37 -5.69 2.18 -5.69
CA ALA A 37 -4.88 1.39 -6.63
C ALA A 37 -3.45 1.95 -6.77
N GLU A 38 -3.28 3.27 -6.84
CA GLU A 38 -1.96 3.92 -6.90
C GLU A 38 -1.16 3.68 -5.60
N ILE A 39 -1.80 3.78 -4.44
CA ILE A 39 -1.16 3.49 -3.14
C ILE A 39 -0.71 2.02 -3.09
N SER A 40 -1.58 1.09 -3.49
CA SER A 40 -1.26 -0.34 -3.53
C SER A 40 -0.06 -0.63 -4.45
N GLN A 41 0.03 0.07 -5.58
CA GLN A 41 1.19 -0.04 -6.47
C GLN A 41 2.47 0.48 -5.81
N LYS A 42 2.41 1.65 -5.15
CA LYS A 42 3.57 2.21 -4.44
C LYS A 42 4.04 1.32 -3.31
N ASP A 43 3.13 0.71 -2.56
CA ASP A 43 3.48 -0.23 -1.50
C ASP A 43 4.23 -1.46 -2.05
N ALA A 44 3.80 -1.98 -3.20
CA ALA A 44 4.50 -3.07 -3.88
C ALA A 44 5.90 -2.64 -4.38
N GLU A 45 6.03 -1.44 -4.94
CA GLU A 45 7.31 -0.88 -5.38
C GLU A 45 8.27 -0.67 -4.20
N ILE A 46 7.79 -0.16 -3.06
CA ILE A 46 8.59 0.00 -1.83
C ILE A 46 9.06 -1.35 -1.32
N LYS A 47 8.17 -2.36 -1.24
CA LYS A 47 8.55 -3.72 -0.84
C LYS A 47 9.65 -4.26 -1.75
N GLN A 48 9.49 -4.15 -3.07
CA GLN A 48 10.48 -4.62 -4.03
C GLN A 48 11.82 -3.90 -3.88
N ALA A 49 11.81 -2.58 -3.69
CA ALA A 49 13.03 -1.79 -3.49
C ALA A 49 13.78 -2.20 -2.22
N LEU A 50 13.06 -2.46 -1.12
CA LEU A 50 13.66 -2.94 0.13
C LEU A 50 14.27 -4.33 -0.04
N LEU A 51 13.59 -5.26 -0.70
CA LEU A 51 14.14 -6.60 -0.98
C LEU A 51 15.43 -6.52 -1.80
N LEU A 52 15.46 -5.67 -2.83
CA LEU A 52 16.66 -5.44 -3.64
C LEU A 52 17.79 -4.79 -2.82
N ALA A 53 17.47 -3.84 -1.94
CA ALA A 53 18.45 -3.23 -1.03
C ALA A 53 19.04 -4.27 -0.06
N ILE A 54 18.22 -5.20 0.45
CA ILE A 54 18.67 -6.30 1.30
C ILE A 54 19.60 -7.22 0.51
N GLU A 55 19.18 -7.67 -0.68
CA GLU A 55 20.00 -8.53 -1.55
C GLU A 55 21.36 -7.89 -1.83
N MET A 56 21.39 -6.63 -2.25
CA MET A 56 22.63 -5.92 -2.52
C MET A 56 23.49 -5.75 -1.26
N GLY A 57 22.89 -5.36 -0.13
CA GLY A 57 23.60 -5.16 1.13
C GLY A 57 24.25 -6.44 1.65
N LEU A 58 23.52 -7.56 1.59
CA LEU A 58 24.04 -8.86 1.96
C LEU A 58 25.14 -9.33 1.01
N LYS A 59 24.93 -9.19 -0.31
CA LYS A 59 25.92 -9.58 -1.31
C LYS A 59 27.22 -8.79 -1.19
N LEU A 60 27.13 -7.48 -0.94
CA LEU A 60 28.32 -6.63 -0.77
C LEU A 60 29.10 -6.97 0.50
N LYS A 61 28.42 -7.36 1.57
CA LYS A 61 29.05 -7.61 2.87
C LYS A 61 29.55 -9.04 3.04
N PHE A 62 28.81 -10.01 2.50
CA PHE A 62 29.03 -11.44 2.76
C PHE A 62 29.18 -12.28 1.49
N GLY A 63 29.10 -11.69 0.29
CA GLY A 63 29.15 -12.43 -0.97
C GLY A 63 27.90 -13.27 -1.21
N ASP A 64 28.04 -14.37 -1.95
CA ASP A 64 26.91 -15.23 -2.36
C ASP A 64 26.51 -16.27 -1.28
N GLU A 65 27.12 -16.26 -0.10
CA GLU A 65 26.84 -17.23 0.98
C GLU A 65 25.41 -17.12 1.54
N PHE A 66 24.73 -15.99 1.33
CA PHE A 66 23.44 -15.65 1.93
C PHE A 66 22.25 -15.81 0.98
N VAL A 67 22.46 -16.33 -0.24
CA VAL A 67 21.40 -16.47 -1.26
C VAL A 67 20.22 -17.31 -0.76
N GLY A 68 20.47 -18.34 0.06
CA GLY A 68 19.40 -19.17 0.63
C GLY A 68 18.46 -18.42 1.58
N MET A 69 18.95 -17.36 2.23
CA MET A 69 18.16 -16.54 3.16
C MET A 69 17.32 -15.50 2.42
N LEU A 70 17.67 -15.16 1.17
CA LEU A 70 16.88 -14.24 0.35
C LEU A 70 15.50 -14.81 0.04
N SER A 71 15.38 -16.14 -0.10
CA SER A 71 14.09 -16.80 -0.25
C SER A 71 13.19 -16.58 0.97
N GLU A 72 13.72 -16.81 2.18
CA GLU A 72 13.00 -16.57 3.44
C GLU A 72 12.57 -15.10 3.57
N ILE A 73 13.48 -14.15 3.27
CA ILE A 73 13.22 -12.71 3.38
C ILE A 73 12.20 -12.23 2.33
N SER A 74 12.17 -12.83 1.14
CA SER A 74 11.24 -12.43 0.06
C SER A 74 9.77 -12.68 0.40
N GLU A 75 9.50 -13.63 1.30
CA GLU A 75 8.16 -13.97 1.77
C GLU A 75 7.63 -12.98 2.82
N ILE A 76 8.49 -12.12 3.38
CA ILE A 76 8.11 -11.11 4.37
C ILE A 76 7.22 -10.05 3.72
N ASN A 77 6.01 -9.86 4.26
CA ASN A 77 5.09 -8.80 3.82
C ASN A 77 5.17 -7.52 4.67
N ASP A 78 5.76 -7.59 5.86
CA ASP A 78 5.91 -6.43 6.73
C ASP A 78 7.05 -5.52 6.24
N VAL A 79 6.69 -4.40 5.65
CA VAL A 79 7.62 -3.38 5.14
C VAL A 79 8.51 -2.82 6.26
N LYS A 80 7.99 -2.63 7.48
CA LYS A 80 8.79 -2.10 8.60
C LYS A 80 9.84 -3.11 9.05
N LEU A 81 9.51 -4.40 8.98
CA LEU A 81 10.49 -5.45 9.23
C LEU A 81 11.58 -5.46 8.16
N LEU A 82 11.22 -5.30 6.88
CA LEU A 82 12.21 -5.17 5.80
C LEU A 82 13.12 -3.94 5.99
N GLU A 83 12.59 -2.78 6.37
CA GLU A 83 13.37 -1.58 6.72
C GLU A 83 14.33 -1.85 7.90
N ARG A 84 13.84 -2.56 8.93
CA ARG A 84 14.65 -2.99 10.09
C ARG A 84 15.78 -3.93 9.67
N ILE A 85 15.57 -4.81 8.70
CA ILE A 85 16.63 -5.66 8.15
C ILE A 85 17.65 -4.78 7.43
N VAL A 86 17.21 -3.95 6.47
CA VAL A 86 18.10 -3.04 5.69
C VAL A 86 19.01 -2.22 6.61
N SER A 87 18.44 -1.58 7.63
CA SER A 87 19.18 -0.74 8.57
C SER A 87 20.19 -1.49 9.45
N GLN A 88 19.97 -2.78 9.71
CA GLN A 88 20.84 -3.61 10.54
C GLN A 88 21.89 -4.41 9.76
N ILE A 89 21.76 -4.55 8.43
CA ILE A 89 22.76 -5.21 7.58
C ILE A 89 24.20 -4.72 7.86
N PRO A 90 24.47 -3.40 8.03
CA PRO A 90 25.82 -2.94 8.36
C PRO A 90 26.34 -3.42 9.72
N LEU A 91 25.47 -3.79 10.65
CA LEU A 91 25.80 -4.14 12.03
C LEU A 91 25.95 -5.64 12.28
N ILE A 92 25.21 -6.48 11.54
CA ILE A 92 25.26 -7.95 11.70
C ILE A 92 26.59 -8.54 11.22
N SER A 93 27.06 -9.61 11.85
CA SER A 93 28.32 -10.27 11.47
C SER A 93 28.13 -11.73 11.03
N SER A 94 26.90 -12.25 11.13
CA SER A 94 26.59 -13.65 10.83
C SER A 94 25.16 -13.86 10.32
N ALA A 95 24.93 -15.02 9.69
CA ALA A 95 23.60 -15.47 9.28
C ALA A 95 22.64 -15.66 10.46
N ASP A 96 23.13 -16.13 11.60
CA ASP A 96 22.30 -16.30 12.79
C ASP A 96 21.80 -14.97 13.36
N GLU A 97 22.64 -13.92 13.33
CA GLU A 97 22.23 -12.57 13.71
C GLU A 97 21.18 -12.00 12.75
N LEU A 98 21.32 -12.24 11.45
CA LEU A 98 20.33 -11.83 10.45
C LEU A 98 18.98 -12.51 10.69
N ARG A 99 18.96 -13.83 10.92
CA ARG A 99 17.73 -14.60 11.20
C ARG A 99 16.98 -14.08 12.41
N LYS A 100 17.69 -13.75 13.48
CA LYS A 100 17.10 -13.20 14.70
C LYS A 100 16.29 -11.91 14.46
N ILE A 101 16.60 -11.14 13.41
CA ILE A 101 15.88 -9.88 13.14
C ILE A 101 14.44 -10.14 12.71
N TYR A 102 14.18 -11.23 11.97
CA TYR A 102 12.88 -11.52 11.37
C TYR A 102 12.22 -12.82 11.86
N SER A 103 12.84 -13.51 12.81
CA SER A 103 12.29 -14.70 13.46
C SER A 103 11.53 -14.40 14.76
N GLU A 104 11.41 -13.13 15.16
CA GLU A 104 10.65 -12.67 16.34
C GLU A 104 9.16 -12.49 16.06
#